data_AF-A0A925W8U2-F1
#
_entry.id   AF-A0A925W8U2-F1
#
_cell.length_a   1.000
_cell.length_b   1.000
_cell.length_c   1.000
_cell.angle_alpha   90.00
_cell.angle_beta   90.00
_cell.angle_gamma   90.00
#
_symmetry.space_group_name_H-M   'P 1'
#
loop_
_entity.id
_entity.type
_entity.pdbx_description
1 polymer ?
#
loop_
_entity_poly.entity_id
_entity_poly.type
_entity_poly.pdbx_seq_one_letter_code
_entity_poly.pdbx_strand_id
1 'polypeptide(L)'
;MSPPKVVVIGAGVVGAAVADELTMRGWTDVTVLDRGTFPLPGGSSSHAPGLVFQTNPSQTMAGFARHTVEKMLALDVFTQVGGLEVATTPERWWDLRRRHGLAQSWGIPSRLVDADECAALHPLLAADRMSGGLHT
;
A
#
# COMPACT_ATOMS: atom_id res chain seq x y z
N MET A 1 -31.52 -14.96 -13.88
CA MET A 1 -31.88 -13.83 -13.00
C MET A 1 -31.13 -12.60 -13.50
N SER A 2 -31.76 -11.43 -13.56
CA SER A 2 -31.04 -10.17 -13.82
C SER A 2 -30.05 -9.92 -12.66
N PRO A 3 -28.83 -9.43 -12.92
CA PRO A 3 -27.92 -9.04 -11.84
C PRO A 3 -28.60 -7.97 -10.95
N PRO A 4 -28.33 -7.96 -9.63
CA PRO A 4 -28.89 -6.97 -8.73
C PRO A 4 -28.40 -5.57 -9.09
N LYS A 5 -29.22 -4.55 -8.79
CA LYS A 5 -28.83 -3.15 -8.92
C LYS A 5 -28.00 -2.73 -7.71
N VAL A 6 -26.83 -2.16 -7.93
CA VAL A 6 -25.91 -1.73 -6.87
C VAL A 6 -25.72 -0.22 -6.93
N VAL A 7 -25.83 0.44 -5.77
CA VAL A 7 -25.45 1.84 -5.59
C VAL A 7 -24.26 1.91 -4.65
N VAL A 8 -23.14 2.44 -5.15
CA VAL A 8 -21.92 2.71 -4.37
C VAL A 8 -21.92 4.19 -4.00
N ILE A 9 -21.84 4.49 -2.70
CA ILE A 9 -21.81 5.87 -2.18
C ILE A 9 -20.36 6.24 -1.84
N GLY A 10 -19.80 7.18 -2.60
CA GLY A 10 -18.43 7.65 -2.56
C GLY A 10 -17.62 7.18 -3.77
N ALA A 11 -17.08 8.12 -4.56
CA ALA A 11 -16.22 7.90 -5.72
C ALA A 11 -14.72 8.08 -5.38
N GLY A 12 -14.35 7.93 -4.10
CA GLY A 12 -12.95 7.79 -3.69
C GLY A 12 -12.36 6.41 -4.07
N VAL A 13 -11.11 6.16 -3.67
CA VAL A 13 -10.36 4.95 -4.07
C VAL A 13 -11.09 3.65 -3.77
N VAL A 14 -11.76 3.54 -2.61
CA VAL A 14 -12.50 2.34 -2.23
C VAL A 14 -13.73 2.14 -3.12
N GLY A 15 -14.54 3.18 -3.32
CA GLY A 15 -15.77 3.06 -4.11
C GLY A 15 -15.49 2.81 -5.59
N ALA A 16 -14.48 3.46 -6.15
CA ALA A 16 -14.01 3.19 -7.50
C ALA A 16 -13.49 1.75 -7.64
N ALA A 17 -12.67 1.28 -6.70
CA ALA A 17 -12.18 -0.10 -6.71
C ALA A 17 -13.31 -1.14 -6.57
N VAL A 18 -14.31 -0.89 -5.70
CA VAL A 18 -15.48 -1.78 -5.56
C VAL A 18 -16.28 -1.84 -6.85
N ALA A 19 -16.55 -0.69 -7.49
CA ALA A 19 -17.29 -0.66 -8.74
C ALA A 19 -16.55 -1.44 -9.84
N ASP A 20 -15.22 -1.26 -9.95
CA ASP A 20 -14.37 -2.01 -10.88
C ASP A 20 -14.34 -3.53 -10.60
N GLU A 21 -14.17 -3.94 -9.34
CA GLU A 21 -14.18 -5.37 -8.99
C GLU A 21 -15.54 -6.02 -9.26
N LEU A 22 -16.66 -5.30 -9.06
CA LEU A 22 -18.00 -5.79 -9.39
C LEU A 22 -18.17 -5.97 -10.90
N THR A 23 -17.78 -4.97 -11.71
CA THR A 23 -17.93 -5.03 -13.16
C THR A 23 -17.04 -6.10 -13.79
N MET A 24 -15.80 -6.28 -13.30
CA MET A 24 -14.94 -7.41 -13.71
C MET A 24 -15.56 -8.79 -13.43
N ARG A 25 -16.47 -8.90 -12.46
CA ARG A 25 -17.20 -10.13 -12.13
C ARG A 25 -18.55 -10.25 -12.84
N GLY A 26 -18.80 -9.41 -13.85
CA GLY A 26 -19.99 -9.47 -14.70
C GLY A 26 -21.22 -8.73 -14.17
N TRP A 27 -21.07 -7.91 -13.13
CA TRP A 27 -22.17 -7.05 -12.67
C TRP A 27 -22.27 -5.82 -13.58
N THR A 28 -23.44 -5.58 -14.17
CA THR A 28 -23.62 -4.55 -15.20
C THR A 28 -24.46 -3.35 -14.74
N ASP A 29 -25.18 -3.44 -13.62
CA ASP A 29 -26.06 -2.37 -13.10
C ASP A 29 -25.46 -1.79 -11.80
N VAL A 30 -24.36 -1.05 -11.95
CA VAL A 30 -23.62 -0.42 -10.84
C VAL A 30 -23.63 1.10 -11.03
N THR A 31 -24.26 1.82 -10.10
CA THR A 31 -24.25 3.29 -10.06
C THR A 31 -23.32 3.76 -8.95
N VAL A 32 -22.40 4.69 -9.26
CA VAL A 32 -21.53 5.35 -8.26
C VAL A 32 -22.00 6.78 -8.08
N LEU A 33 -22.23 7.18 -6.83
CA LEU A 33 -22.62 8.54 -6.45
C LEU A 33 -21.57 9.16 -5.55
N ASP A 34 -21.28 10.44 -5.74
CA ASP A 34 -20.48 11.23 -4.81
C ASP A 34 -21.13 12.60 -4.61
N ARG A 35 -20.89 13.22 -3.45
CA ARG A 35 -21.28 14.61 -3.18
C ARG A 35 -20.34 15.61 -3.89
N GLY A 36 -19.12 15.19 -4.18
CA GLY A 36 -18.11 15.98 -4.86
C GLY A 36 -18.32 16.04 -6.37
N THR A 37 -17.48 16.82 -7.04
CA THR A 37 -17.55 16.99 -8.50
C THR A 37 -16.48 16.14 -9.19
N PHE A 38 -16.87 15.33 -10.16
CA PHE A 38 -15.91 14.57 -10.98
C PHE A 38 -15.10 15.53 -11.88
N PRO A 39 -13.79 15.30 -12.10
CA PRO A 39 -12.96 14.15 -11.71
C PRO A 39 -12.31 14.23 -10.31
N LEU A 40 -12.60 15.26 -9.50
CA LEU A 40 -11.98 15.48 -8.20
C LEU A 40 -13.02 15.53 -7.07
N PRO A 41 -13.49 14.37 -6.57
CA PRO A 41 -14.56 14.31 -5.57
C PRO A 41 -14.23 15.01 -4.24
N GLY A 42 -12.96 15.28 -3.93
CA GLY A 42 -12.54 16.11 -2.81
C GLY A 42 -12.40 15.38 -1.46
N GLY A 43 -12.70 14.08 -1.40
CA GLY A 43 -12.43 13.25 -0.22
C GLY A 43 -10.94 12.90 -0.03
N SER A 44 -10.61 12.08 0.97
CA SER A 44 -9.22 11.78 1.36
C SER A 44 -8.33 11.25 0.23
N SER A 45 -8.91 10.49 -0.71
CA SER A 45 -8.19 10.01 -1.89
C SER A 45 -7.64 11.13 -2.78
N SER A 46 -8.25 12.32 -2.75
CA SER A 46 -7.85 13.48 -3.58
C SER A 46 -6.57 14.15 -3.10
N HIS A 47 -6.09 13.82 -1.89
CA HIS A 47 -4.92 14.45 -1.27
C HIS A 47 -3.99 13.45 -0.59
N ALA A 48 -4.20 12.14 -0.78
CA ALA A 48 -3.33 11.12 -0.22
C ALA A 48 -2.01 11.09 -1.01
N PRO A 49 -0.83 11.13 -0.35
CA PRO A 49 0.46 11.08 -1.04
C PRO A 49 0.81 9.68 -1.58
N GLY A 50 0.04 8.64 -1.22
CA GLY A 50 0.09 7.34 -1.90
C GLY A 50 1.19 6.36 -1.45
N LEU A 51 1.75 6.50 -0.25
CA LEU A 51 2.74 5.53 0.25
C LEU A 51 2.06 4.17 0.57
N VAL A 52 2.63 3.08 0.08
CA VAL A 52 2.13 1.72 0.30
C VAL A 52 3.22 0.83 0.90
N PHE A 53 3.15 0.56 2.20
CA PHE A 53 3.99 -0.42 2.89
C PHE A 53 3.19 -1.71 3.11
N GLN A 54 3.60 -2.80 2.45
CA GLN A 54 2.84 -4.05 2.44
C GLN A 54 2.99 -4.86 3.75
N THR A 55 4.15 -4.77 4.40
CA THR A 55 4.46 -5.55 5.60
C THR A 55 3.56 -5.15 6.78
N ASN A 56 2.69 -6.06 7.20
CA ASN A 56 1.71 -5.85 8.26
C ASN A 56 1.65 -7.03 9.25
N PRO A 57 1.38 -6.82 10.55
CA PRO A 57 1.13 -7.91 11.49
C PRO A 57 -0.11 -8.76 11.15
N SER A 58 -1.10 -8.19 10.45
CA SER A 58 -2.26 -8.93 9.94
C SER A 58 -1.98 -9.50 8.55
N GLN A 59 -2.11 -10.83 8.42
CA GLN A 59 -2.02 -11.51 7.12
C GLN A 59 -3.03 -10.95 6.12
N THR A 60 -4.26 -10.68 6.56
CA THR A 60 -5.31 -10.11 5.69
C THR A 60 -4.92 -8.74 5.16
N MET A 61 -4.37 -7.87 6.02
CA MET A 61 -3.94 -6.53 5.60
C MET A 61 -2.73 -6.58 4.65
N ALA A 62 -1.77 -7.48 4.91
CA ALA A 62 -0.66 -7.72 3.99
C ALA A 62 -1.15 -8.21 2.62
N GLY A 63 -2.13 -9.13 2.61
CA GLY A 63 -2.78 -9.59 1.39
C GLY A 63 -3.49 -8.48 0.61
N PHE A 64 -4.23 -7.59 1.29
CA PHE A 64 -4.87 -6.44 0.66
C PHE A 64 -3.86 -5.46 0.07
N ALA A 65 -2.76 -5.18 0.78
CA ALA A 65 -1.72 -4.29 0.29
C ALA A 65 -1.02 -4.88 -0.95
N ARG A 66 -0.74 -6.18 -0.95
CA ARG A 66 -0.16 -6.88 -2.11
C ARG A 66 -1.07 -6.82 -3.33
N HIS A 67 -2.35 -7.16 -3.17
CA HIS A 67 -3.34 -7.04 -4.26
C HIS A 67 -3.46 -5.60 -4.76
N THR A 68 -3.41 -4.61 -3.86
CA THR A 68 -3.44 -3.19 -4.24
C THR A 68 -2.25 -2.82 -5.11
N VAL A 69 -1.03 -3.23 -4.73
CA VAL A 69 0.17 -2.99 -5.55
C VAL A 69 0.06 -3.67 -6.91
N GLU A 70 -0.33 -4.95 -6.95
CA GLU A 70 -0.51 -5.71 -8.19
C GLU A 70 -1.52 -5.03 -9.13
N LYS A 71 -2.67 -4.61 -8.60
CA LYS A 71 -3.72 -3.93 -9.36
C LYS A 71 -3.27 -2.56 -9.86
N MET A 72 -2.64 -1.75 -9.01
CA MET A 72 -2.20 -0.42 -9.42
C MET A 72 -1.05 -0.45 -10.43
N LEU A 73 -0.18 -1.47 -10.37
CA LEU A 73 0.81 -1.74 -11.42
C LEU A 73 0.14 -2.10 -12.75
N ALA A 74 -0.88 -2.97 -12.73
CA ALA A 74 -1.63 -3.34 -13.93
C ALA A 74 -2.37 -2.16 -14.58
N LEU A 75 -2.73 -1.15 -13.78
CA LEU A 75 -3.36 0.10 -14.23
C LEU A 75 -2.33 1.19 -14.62
N ASP A 76 -1.04 0.94 -14.48
CA ASP A 76 0.05 1.91 -14.72
C ASP A 76 -0.08 3.19 -13.86
N VAL A 77 -0.55 3.05 -12.61
CA VAL A 77 -0.73 4.16 -11.65
C VAL A 77 0.10 3.99 -10.37
N PHE A 78 1.09 3.09 -10.38
CA PHE A 78 1.99 2.85 -9.26
C PHE A 78 3.46 2.87 -9.67
N THR A 79 4.24 3.75 -9.05
CA THR A 79 5.70 3.75 -9.21
C THR A 79 6.32 2.91 -8.11
N GLN A 80 6.79 1.71 -8.44
CA GLN A 80 7.38 0.78 -7.48
C GLN A 80 8.84 1.17 -7.17
N VAL A 81 9.02 2.14 -6.26
CA VAL A 81 10.34 2.62 -5.81
C VAL A 81 10.94 1.82 -4.64
N GLY A 82 10.20 0.84 -4.11
CA GLY A 82 10.52 0.14 -2.87
C GLY A 82 10.12 0.92 -1.62
N GLY A 83 10.42 0.34 -0.45
CA GLY A 83 10.17 0.96 0.86
C GLY A 83 11.36 0.78 1.78
N LEU A 84 11.70 1.82 2.55
CA LEU A 84 12.76 1.78 3.57
C LEU A 84 12.22 2.29 4.91
N GLU A 85 12.18 1.40 5.90
CA GLU A 85 11.94 1.77 7.29
C GLU A 85 13.28 1.78 8.04
N VAL A 86 13.59 2.86 8.77
CA VAL A 86 14.86 3.02 9.48
C VAL A 86 14.69 2.91 10.99
N ALA A 87 15.73 2.39 11.67
CA ALA A 87 15.77 2.29 13.13
C ALA A 87 16.79 3.25 13.72
N THR A 88 16.33 4.22 14.52
CA THR A 88 17.19 5.16 15.27
C THR A 88 17.32 4.80 16.75
N THR A 89 16.63 3.74 17.20
CA THR A 89 16.73 3.21 18.56
C THR A 89 16.86 1.68 18.55
N PRO A 90 17.43 1.06 19.59
CA PRO A 90 17.52 -0.40 19.70
C PRO A 90 16.16 -1.11 19.64
N GLU A 91 15.13 -0.52 20.25
CA GLU A 91 13.78 -1.09 20.27
C GLU A 91 13.15 -1.08 18.88
N ARG A 92 13.35 0.00 18.12
CA ARG A 92 12.91 0.05 16.71
C ARG A 92 13.66 -0.98 15.88
N TRP A 93 14.96 -1.17 16.11
CA TRP A 93 15.74 -2.17 15.38
C TRP A 93 15.25 -3.60 15.66
N TRP A 94 14.90 -3.90 16.91
CA TRP A 94 14.28 -5.17 17.26
C TRP A 94 12.91 -5.36 16.60
N ASP A 95 12.09 -4.31 16.56
CA ASP A 95 10.80 -4.34 15.86
C ASP A 95 10.96 -4.55 14.34
N LEU A 96 11.95 -3.93 13.68
CA LEU A 96 12.20 -4.16 12.25
C LEU A 96 12.60 -5.60 11.96
N ARG A 97 13.35 -6.27 12.85
CA ARG A 97 13.64 -7.71 12.74
C ARG A 97 12.38 -8.55 12.87
N ARG A 98 11.48 -8.20 13.78
CA ARG A 98 10.15 -8.84 13.90
C ARG A 98 9.33 -8.62 12.62
N ARG A 99 9.31 -7.40 12.07
CA ARG A 99 8.61 -7.06 10.83
C ARG A 99 9.18 -7.77 9.61
N HIS A 100 10.50 -7.97 9.54
CA HIS A 100 11.11 -8.83 8.52
C HIS A 100 10.56 -10.26 8.59
N GLY A 101 10.44 -10.84 9.79
CA GLY A 101 9.81 -12.15 9.97
C GLY A 101 8.34 -12.22 9.52
N LEU A 102 7.58 -11.13 9.74
CA LEU A 102 6.20 -11.01 9.21
C LEU A 102 6.20 -10.94 7.68
N ALA A 103 7.07 -10.14 7.08
CA ALA A 103 7.19 -10.03 5.63
C ALA A 103 7.49 -11.40 5.00
N GLN A 104 8.44 -12.15 5.55
CA GLN A 104 8.75 -13.51 5.11
C GLN A 104 7.55 -14.46 5.25
N SER A 105 6.83 -14.40 6.39
CA SER A 105 5.61 -15.21 6.62
C SER A 105 4.52 -14.96 5.56
N TRP A 106 4.43 -13.74 5.03
CA TRP A 106 3.42 -13.35 4.04
C TRP A 106 3.91 -13.38 2.59
N GLY A 107 5.14 -13.81 2.35
CA GLY A 107 5.74 -13.86 1.02
C GLY A 107 6.06 -12.49 0.43
N ILE A 108 6.35 -11.49 1.27
CA ILE A 108 6.79 -10.16 0.86
C ILE A 108 8.32 -10.13 0.86
N PRO A 109 8.98 -9.96 -0.31
CA PRO A 109 10.42 -9.80 -0.39
C PRO A 109 10.88 -8.67 0.52
N SER A 110 11.90 -8.94 1.34
CA SER A 110 12.43 -7.95 2.27
C SER A 110 13.83 -8.32 2.71
N ARG A 111 14.60 -7.31 3.11
CA ARG A 111 15.97 -7.46 3.61
C ARG A 111 16.20 -6.53 4.79
N LEU A 112 16.81 -7.06 5.85
CA LEU A 112 17.41 -6.21 6.89
C LEU A 112 18.73 -5.67 6.34
N VAL A 113 18.89 -4.35 6.43
CA VAL A 113 20.06 -3.62 5.94
C VAL A 113 20.73 -2.91 7.10
N ASP A 114 22.05 -2.81 7.08
CA ASP A 114 22.78 -2.03 8.09
C ASP A 114 22.68 -0.51 7.80
N ALA A 115 23.32 0.29 8.65
CA ALA A 115 23.26 1.74 8.55
C ALA A 115 23.96 2.29 7.29
N ASP A 116 25.05 1.67 6.84
CA ASP A 116 25.79 2.08 5.65
C ASP A 116 24.99 1.75 4.38
N GLU A 117 24.35 0.58 4.35
CA GLU A 117 23.43 0.19 3.29
C GLU A 117 22.20 1.10 3.24
N CYS A 118 21.65 1.51 4.39
CA CYS A 118 20.59 2.52 4.43
C CYS A 118 21.02 3.83 3.76
N ALA A 119 22.23 4.32 4.06
CA ALA A 119 22.75 5.54 3.47
C ALA A 119 23.06 5.38 1.97
N ALA A 120 23.47 4.18 1.53
CA ALA A 120 23.62 3.87 0.11
C ALA A 120 22.28 3.88 -0.64
N LEU A 121 21.21 3.34 -0.03
CA LEU A 121 19.85 3.33 -0.59
C LEU A 121 19.22 4.73 -0.59
N HIS A 122 19.45 5.52 0.46
CA HIS A 122 18.95 6.88 0.58
C HIS A 122 20.06 7.85 1.07
N PRO A 123 20.82 8.49 0.15
CA PRO A 123 22.00 9.30 0.47
C PRO A 123 21.76 10.55 1.33
N LEU A 124 20.50 10.92 1.60
CA LEU A 124 20.15 12.02 2.50
C LEU A 124 20.16 11.58 3.99
N LEU A 125 20.33 10.29 4.25
CA LEU A 125 20.38 9.73 5.60
C LEU A 125 21.79 9.81 6.18
N ALA A 126 21.88 10.13 7.47
CA ALA A 126 23.12 10.11 8.24
C ALA A 126 23.29 8.74 8.91
N ALA A 127 24.22 7.91 8.40
CA ALA A 127 24.42 6.53 8.86
C ALA A 127 24.72 6.43 10.36
N ASP A 128 25.47 7.38 10.92
CA ASP A 128 25.81 7.47 12.34
C ASP A 128 24.60 7.72 13.27
N ARG A 129 23.43 8.04 12.71
CA ARG A 129 22.18 8.27 13.46
C ARG A 129 21.22 7.09 13.47
N MET A 130 21.60 5.94 12.91
CA MET A 130 20.73 4.75 12.83
C MET A 130 21.46 3.44 13.09
N SER A 131 20.71 2.43 13.51
CA SER A 131 21.19 1.07 13.72
C SER A 131 21.04 0.17 12.49
N GLY A 132 20.23 0.58 11.51
CA GLY A 132 19.90 -0.19 10.31
C GLY A 132 18.48 0.09 9.81
N GLY A 133 18.00 -0.74 8.89
CA GLY A 133 16.67 -0.61 8.30
C GLY A 133 16.07 -1.91 7.77
N LEU A 134 14.81 -1.83 7.36
CA LEU A 134 14.08 -2.86 6.65
C LEU A 134 13.75 -2.32 5.26
N HIS A 135 14.34 -2.95 4.23
CA HIS A 135 14.09 -2.65 2.83
C HIS A 135 13.12 -3.68 2.23
N THR A 136 12.11 -3.21 1.51
CA THR A 136 11.06 -4.03 0.85
C THR A 136 10.88 -3.64 -0.60
#